data_AF-A0A8H3HEN0-F1
#
_entry.id   AF-A0A8H3HEN0-F1
#
_cell.length_a   1.000
_cell.length_b   1.000
_cell.length_c   1.000
_cell.angle_alpha   90.00
_cell.angle_beta   90.00
_cell.angle_gamma   90.00
#
_symmetry.space_group_name_H-M   'P 1'
#
loop_
_entity.id
_entity.type
_entity.pdbx_description
1 polymer ?
#
loop_
_entity_poly.entity_id
_entity_poly.type
_entity_poly.pdbx_seq_one_letter_code
_entity_poly.pdbx_strand_id
1 'polypeptide(L)'
;MNAYHVYPLLNPGEDKSSSQIPWLERFATFLQRADAETRWDFEGGEGVNPWAVCLFINGHSLEFVGYGTSKKEAKVNLIKQLQDSDVLTLPLRPEFQVRSYPRP
;
A
#
# COMPACT_ATOMS: atom_id res chain seq x y z
N MET A 1 -17.18 -3.84 -18.73
CA MET A 1 -16.08 -3.08 -18.09
C MET A 1 -15.87 -3.68 -16.72
N ASN A 2 -14.70 -4.27 -16.45
CA ASN A 2 -14.38 -4.75 -15.10
C ASN A 2 -14.20 -3.52 -14.21
N ALA A 3 -15.01 -3.42 -13.16
CA ALA A 3 -14.89 -2.35 -12.18
C ALA A 3 -13.62 -2.61 -11.35
N TYR A 4 -12.53 -1.94 -11.70
CA TYR A 4 -11.36 -1.85 -10.83
C TYR A 4 -11.73 -0.88 -9.70
N HIS A 5 -12.11 -1.43 -8.56
CA HIS A 5 -12.30 -0.62 -7.36
C HIS A 5 -10.91 -0.31 -6.78
N VAL A 6 -10.49 0.95 -6.89
CA VAL A 6 -9.37 1.48 -6.10
C VAL A 6 -9.77 1.31 -4.63
N TYR A 7 -8.96 0.60 -3.85
CA TYR A 7 -9.18 0.49 -2.40
C TYR A 7 -8.38 1.60 -1.72
N PRO A 8 -9.00 2.76 -1.39
CA PRO A 8 -8.28 3.82 -0.70
C PRO A 8 -7.85 3.32 0.68
N LEU A 9 -6.55 3.45 0.99
CA LEU A 9 -6.04 3.15 2.34
C LEU A 9 -6.47 4.23 3.34
N LEU A 10 -6.87 5.40 2.87
CA LEU A 10 -7.44 6.48 3.66
C LEU A 10 -8.97 6.37 3.72
N ASN A 11 -9.52 6.56 4.91
CA ASN A 11 -10.94 6.80 5.08
C ASN A 11 -11.28 8.25 4.67
N PRO A 12 -12.56 8.54 4.36
CA PRO A 12 -13.00 9.89 4.06
C PRO A 12 -12.61 10.88 5.17
N GLY A 13 -11.95 11.98 4.78
CA GLY A 13 -11.56 13.06 5.70
C GLY A 13 -10.23 12.83 6.44
N GLU A 14 -9.52 11.72 6.22
CA GLU A 14 -8.22 11.49 6.83
C GLU A 14 -7.08 12.19 6.08
N ASP A 15 -6.15 12.76 6.85
CA ASP A 15 -4.98 13.44 6.33
C ASP A 15 -3.79 12.48 6.18
N LYS A 16 -3.24 12.40 4.97
CA LYS A 16 -2.12 11.53 4.61
C LYS A 16 -0.84 11.76 5.46
N SER A 17 -0.63 12.99 5.93
CA SER A 17 0.50 13.36 6.78
C SER A 17 0.34 12.88 8.22
N SER A 18 -0.87 12.51 8.64
CA SER A 18 -1.15 12.10 10.01
C SER A 18 -0.33 10.87 10.42
N SER A 19 0.34 10.99 11.58
CA SER A 19 1.11 9.90 12.21
C SER A 19 0.22 8.88 12.92
N GLN A 20 -1.07 9.19 13.10
CA GLN A 20 -2.05 8.32 13.77
C GLN A 20 -2.62 7.25 12.85
N ILE A 21 -2.40 7.37 11.53
CA ILE A 21 -2.92 6.42 10.56
C ILE A 21 -2.09 5.12 10.62
N PRO A 22 -2.73 3.96 10.86
CA PRO A 22 -2.06 2.67 10.90
C PRO A 22 -1.78 2.16 9.46
N TRP A 23 -0.85 2.82 8.78
CA TRP A 23 -0.56 2.60 7.36
C TRP A 23 -0.17 1.15 7.03
N LEU A 24 0.64 0.54 7.88
CA LEU A 24 1.12 -0.84 7.67
C LEU A 24 -0.02 -1.84 7.82
N GLU A 25 -0.86 -1.67 8.84
CA GLU A 25 -1.99 -2.55 9.13
C GLU A 25 -3.07 -2.44 8.04
N ARG A 26 -3.36 -1.23 7.57
CA ARG A 26 -4.31 -1.02 6.47
C ARG A 26 -3.81 -1.59 5.17
N PHE A 27 -2.53 -1.40 4.86
CA PHE A 27 -1.92 -1.98 3.68
C PHE A 27 -1.92 -3.52 3.75
N ALA A 28 -1.58 -4.11 4.89
CA ALA A 28 -1.67 -5.56 5.10
C ALA A 28 -3.11 -6.08 4.90
N THR A 29 -4.10 -5.35 5.41
CA THR A 29 -5.52 -5.69 5.23
C THR A 29 -5.92 -5.64 3.75
N PHE A 30 -5.49 -4.63 3.01
CA PHE A 30 -5.72 -4.52 1.57
C PHE A 30 -5.14 -5.72 0.82
N LEU A 31 -3.87 -6.07 1.09
CA LEU A 31 -3.21 -7.21 0.45
C LEU A 31 -3.90 -8.54 0.73
N GLN A 32 -4.36 -8.77 1.97
CA GLN A 32 -5.14 -9.96 2.32
C GLN A 32 -6.45 -10.04 1.53
N ARG A 33 -7.13 -8.91 1.34
CA ARG A 33 -8.37 -8.84 0.56
C ARG A 33 -8.14 -8.97 -0.94
N ALA A 34 -6.96 -8.62 -1.42
CA ALA A 34 -6.54 -8.75 -2.82
C ALA A 34 -5.90 -10.12 -3.13
N ASP A 35 -5.75 -11.00 -2.15
CA ASP A 35 -4.97 -12.24 -2.28
C ASP A 35 -3.55 -12.03 -2.82
N ALA A 36 -2.93 -10.91 -2.45
CA ALA A 36 -1.67 -10.47 -3.02
C ALA A 36 -0.49 -10.89 -2.13
N GLU A 37 0.47 -11.60 -2.72
CA GLU A 37 1.73 -11.93 -2.05
C GLU A 37 2.64 -10.69 -2.07
N THR A 38 3.30 -10.39 -0.94
CA THR A 38 4.23 -9.25 -0.88
C THR A 38 5.59 -9.59 -0.31
N ARG A 39 6.62 -8.97 -0.90
CA ARG A 39 8.00 -9.03 -0.43
C ARG A 39 8.56 -7.63 -0.30
N TRP A 40 9.25 -7.38 0.81
CA TRP A 40 9.92 -6.11 1.10
C TRP A 40 11.43 -6.32 1.01
N ASP A 41 12.07 -5.65 0.07
CA ASP A 41 13.53 -5.67 -0.05
C ASP A 41 14.09 -4.35 0.48
N PHE A 42 15.10 -4.44 1.34
CA PHE A 42 15.69 -3.28 1.99
C PHE A 42 17.13 -3.10 1.54
N GLU A 43 17.51 -1.85 1.32
CA GLU A 43 18.88 -1.43 1.03
C GLU A 43 19.29 -0.31 2.00
N GLY A 44 20.60 -0.20 2.26
CA GLY A 44 21.14 0.70 3.29
C GLY A 44 21.03 0.14 4.71
N GLY A 45 21.20 1.01 5.72
CA GLY A 45 21.12 0.63 7.14
C GLY A 45 22.30 1.10 7.97
N GLU A 46 22.44 0.61 9.20
CA GLU A 46 23.39 1.15 10.22
C GLU A 46 24.77 1.51 9.63
N GLY A 47 25.08 2.81 9.64
CA GLY A 47 26.30 3.39 9.07
C GLY A 47 26.11 4.11 7.72
N VAL A 48 25.05 3.80 6.98
CA VAL A 48 24.67 4.42 5.70
C VAL A 48 23.18 4.80 5.76
N ASN A 49 22.90 5.97 6.32
CA ASN A 49 21.57 6.58 6.26
C ASN A 49 21.36 7.21 4.86
N PRO A 50 20.13 7.15 4.29
CA PRO A 50 18.88 6.59 4.84
C PRO A 50 18.65 5.09 4.52
N TRP A 51 17.70 4.45 5.22
CA TRP A 51 17.13 3.17 4.77
C TRP A 51 16.31 3.39 3.50
N ALA A 52 16.47 2.52 2.51
CA ALA A 52 15.63 2.42 1.33
C ALA A 52 14.86 1.09 1.34
N VAL A 53 13.64 1.09 0.83
CA VAL A 53 12.82 -0.12 0.68
C VAL A 53 12.11 -0.14 -0.66
N CYS A 54 12.12 -1.30 -1.30
CA CYS A 54 11.35 -1.62 -2.49
C CYS A 54 10.26 -2.63 -2.14
N LEU A 55 9.08 -2.48 -2.76
CA LEU A 55 7.97 -3.40 -2.59
C LEU A 55 7.77 -4.22 -3.86
N PHE A 56 7.61 -5.53 -3.67
CA PHE A 56 7.17 -6.46 -4.69
C PHE A 56 5.77 -6.96 -4.36
N ILE A 57 4.87 -6.97 -5.34
CA ILE A 57 3.54 -7.58 -5.24
C ILE A 57 3.42 -8.65 -6.33
N ASN A 58 3.04 -9.87 -5.94
CA ASN A 58 2.92 -11.02 -6.86
C ASN A 58 4.18 -11.23 -7.72
N GLY A 59 5.36 -11.00 -7.14
CA GLY A 59 6.66 -11.12 -7.82
C GLY A 59 7.07 -9.91 -8.67
N HIS A 60 6.21 -8.89 -8.83
CA HIS A 60 6.52 -7.68 -9.61
C HIS A 60 6.95 -6.52 -8.72
N SER A 61 8.07 -5.88 -9.05
CA SER A 61 8.51 -4.64 -8.39
C SER A 61 7.59 -3.48 -8.77
N LEU A 62 7.22 -2.65 -7.80
CA LEU A 62 6.33 -1.50 -8.05
C LEU A 62 7.07 -0.24 -8.52
N GLU A 63 8.38 -0.28 -8.74
CA GLU A 63 9.24 0.88 -9.12
C GLU A 63 9.26 2.05 -8.11
N PHE A 64 8.49 1.98 -7.02
CA PHE A 64 8.54 2.93 -5.91
C PHE A 64 9.58 2.54 -4.87
N VAL A 65 10.30 3.54 -4.38
CA VAL A 65 11.26 3.40 -3.28
C VAL A 65 10.83 4.26 -2.10
N GLY A 66 10.68 3.63 -0.94
CA GLY A 66 10.44 4.31 0.32
C GLY A 66 11.75 4.60 1.03
N TYR A 67 11.91 5.82 1.52
CA TYR A 67 13.07 6.21 2.31
C TYR A 67 12.67 6.51 3.75
N GLY A 68 13.56 6.25 4.70
CA GLY A 68 13.34 6.58 6.09
C GLY A 68 14.59 6.43 6.95
N THR A 69 14.53 6.99 8.16
CA THR A 69 15.58 6.80 9.19
C THR A 69 15.47 5.43 9.87
N SER A 70 14.37 4.72 9.66
CA SER A 70 14.15 3.35 10.10
C SER A 70 13.45 2.52 9.02
N LYS A 71 13.59 1.19 9.08
CA LYS A 71 12.84 0.27 8.20
C LYS A 71 11.33 0.51 8.25
N LYS A 72 10.79 0.78 9.44
CA LYS A 72 9.36 1.05 9.64
C LYS A 72 8.93 2.32 8.90
N GLU A 73 9.70 3.40 9.07
CA GLU A 73 9.44 4.67 8.41
C GLU A 73 9.54 4.55 6.87
N ALA A 74 10.58 3.87 6.38
CA ALA A 74 10.76 3.64 4.94
C ALA A 74 9.54 2.92 4.33
N LYS A 75 9.01 1.88 5.00
CA LYS A 75 7.78 1.20 4.56
C LYS A 75 6.58 2.13 4.55
N VAL A 76 6.37 2.90 5.62
CA VAL A 76 5.23 3.84 5.72
C VAL A 76 5.30 4.88 4.61
N ASN A 77 6.49 5.42 4.33
CA ASN A 77 6.68 6.40 3.27
C ASN A 77 6.46 5.80 1.88
N LEU A 78 6.84 4.54 1.65
CA LEU A 78 6.49 3.82 0.41
C LEU A 78 4.97 3.68 0.26
N ILE A 79 4.27 3.20 1.30
CA ILE A 79 2.81 3.01 1.26
C ILE A 79 2.08 4.34 1.02
N LYS A 80 2.56 5.41 1.65
CA LYS A 80 2.07 6.76 1.37
C LYS A 80 2.23 7.12 -0.10
N GLN A 81 3.37 6.83 -0.74
CA GLN A 81 3.53 7.08 -2.18
C GLN A 81 2.51 6.26 -3.01
N LEU A 82 2.33 4.98 -2.67
CA LEU A 82 1.37 4.10 -3.37
C LEU A 82 -0.07 4.59 -3.28
N GLN A 83 -0.47 5.21 -2.15
CA GLN A 83 -1.82 5.75 -1.94
C GLN A 83 -2.23 6.77 -3.02
N ASP A 84 -1.28 7.49 -3.60
CA ASP A 84 -1.56 8.49 -4.66
C ASP A 84 -1.37 7.90 -6.08
N SER A 85 -1.03 6.61 -6.17
CA SER A 85 -0.74 5.94 -7.44
C SER A 85 -1.87 5.01 -7.86
N ASP A 86 -1.96 4.75 -9.16
CA ASP A 86 -2.91 3.77 -9.73
C ASP A 86 -2.51 2.31 -9.43
N VAL A 87 -1.38 2.06 -8.76
CA VAL A 87 -0.86 0.71 -8.50
C VAL A 87 -1.74 -0.07 -7.49
N LEU A 88 -2.54 0.62 -6.67
CA LEU A 88 -3.49 0.00 -5.73
C LEU A 88 -4.82 -0.42 -6.39
N THR A 89 -4.83 -0.67 -7.70
CA THR A 89 -5.99 -1.14 -8.48
C THR A 89 -6.12 -2.67 -8.56
N LEU A 90 -5.46 -3.40 -7.66
CA LEU A 90 -5.54 -4.86 -7.64
C LEU A 90 -6.98 -5.35 -7.43
N PRO A 91 -7.44 -6.37 -8.19
CA PRO A 91 -8.77 -6.91 -8.00
C PRO A 91 -8.88 -7.55 -6.62
N LEU A 92 -9.85 -7.10 -5.83
CA LEU A 92 -10.18 -7.74 -4.56
C LEU A 92 -10.82 -9.10 -4.79
N ARG A 93 -10.66 -10.02 -3.84
CA ARG A 93 -11.39 -11.29 -3.84
C ARG A 93 -12.90 -11.03 -3.89
N PRO A 94 -13.69 -11.88 -4.57
CA PRO A 94 -15.11 -11.65 -4.82
C PRO A 94 -15.95 -11.32 -3.57
N GLU A 95 -15.61 -11.87 -2.41
CA GLU A 95 -16.29 -11.60 -1.14
C GLU A 95 -16.08 -10.18 -0.59
N PHE A 96 -15.00 -9.51 -1.01
CA PHE A 96 -14.69 -8.12 -0.64
C PHE A 96 -15.01 -7.12 -1.75
N GLN A 97 -15.37 -7.60 -2.94
CA GLN A 97 -15.92 -6.73 -3.97
C GLN A 97 -17.26 -6.21 -3.46
N VAL A 98 -17.33 -4.91 -3.19
CA VAL A 98 -18.58 -4.25 -2.83
C VAL A 98 -19.54 -4.52 -3.98
N ARG A 99 -20.54 -5.39 -3.76
CA ARG A 99 -21.66 -5.51 -4.70
C ARG A 99 -22.15 -4.10 -4.91
N SER A 100 -21.96 -3.57 -6.10
CA SER A 100 -22.48 -2.26 -6.46
C SER A 100 -23.98 -2.35 -6.20
N TYR A 101 -24.44 -1.74 -5.11
CA TYR A 101 -25.87 -1.56 -4.93
C TYR A 101 -26.33 -0.77 -6.15
N PRO A 102 -27.32 -1.25 -6.93
CA PRO A 102 -27.93 -0.40 -7.92
C PRO A 102 -28.38 0.85 -7.18
N ARG A 103 -27.89 2.03 -7.60
CA ARG A 103 -28.41 3.29 -7.09
C ARG A 103 -29.92 3.29 -7.38
N PRO A 104 -30.78 3.64 -6.41
CA PRO A 104 -32.20 3.85 -6.66
C PRO A 104 -32.43 4.95 -7.70
#